data_AF-A0A958I2F5-F1
#
_entry.id   AF-A0A958I2F5-F1
#
_cell.length_a   1.000
_cell.length_b   1.000
_cell.length_c   1.000
_cell.angle_alpha   90.00
_cell.angle_beta   90.00
_cell.angle_gamma   90.00
#
_symmetry.space_group_name_H-M   'P 1'
#
loop_
_entity.id
_entity.type
_entity.pdbx_description
1 polymer ?
#
loop_
_entity_poly.entity_id
_entity_poly.type
_entity_poly.pdbx_seq_one_letter_code
_entity_poly.pdbx_strand_id
1 'polypeptide(L)' 'MAAKKITFENAFQRLEEITRKLEDNSVGLETSVELYKEGMDLLKICSGKLSEAEKTIYKLTQKADGSFEETPLDTE' A
#
# COMPACT_ATOMS: atom_id res chain seq x y z
N MET A 1 25.09 2.09 -4.63
CA MET A 1 24.18 0.93 -4.58
C MET A 1 22.77 1.46 -4.79
N ALA A 2 22.06 1.02 -5.84
CA ALA A 2 20.72 1.53 -6.14
C ALA A 2 19.74 1.10 -5.05
N ALA A 3 19.07 2.05 -4.40
CA ALA A 3 18.01 1.76 -3.43
C ALA A 3 16.92 0.95 -4.15
N LYS A 4 16.77 -0.32 -3.76
CA LYS A 4 15.78 -1.22 -4.36
C LYS A 4 14.40 -0.69 -3.96
N LYS A 5 13.69 -0.04 -4.90
CA LYS A 5 12.31 0.40 -4.67
C LYS A 5 11.48 -0.82 -4.28
N ILE A 6 10.86 -0.77 -3.10
CA ILE A 6 9.88 -1.77 -2.68
C ILE A 6 8.69 -1.73 -3.65
N THR A 7 8.24 -2.91 -4.10
CA THR A 7 7.03 -3.08 -4.91
C THR A 7 5.80 -3.21 -4.00
N PHE A 8 4.59 -3.11 -4.56
CA PHE A 8 3.36 -3.26 -3.78
C PHE A 8 3.28 -4.67 -3.18
N GLU A 9 3.53 -5.68 -4.00
CA GLU A 9 3.43 -7.10 -3.64
C GLU A 9 4.40 -7.45 -2.52
N ASN A 10 5.65 -6.96 -2.59
CA ASN A 10 6.63 -7.17 -1.54
C ASN A 10 6.24 -6.47 -0.23
N ALA A 11 5.70 -5.26 -0.30
CA ALA A 11 5.25 -4.53 0.89
C ALA A 11 4.05 -5.23 1.54
N PHE A 12 3.09 -5.67 0.73
CA PHE A 12 1.90 -6.35 1.19
C PHE A 12 2.22 -7.72 1.80
N GLN A 13 3.07 -8.53 1.13
CA GLN A 13 3.51 -9.81 1.66
C GLN A 13 4.21 -9.64 3.02
N ARG A 14 5.07 -8.62 3.17
CA ARG A 14 5.72 -8.34 4.44
C ARG A 14 4.73 -7.92 5.52
N LEU A 15 3.72 -7.11 5.16
CA LEU A 15 2.65 -6.73 6.08
C LEU A 15 1.89 -7.97 6.59
N GLU A 16 1.58 -8.93 5.72
CA GLU A 16 0.94 -10.20 6.13
C GLU A 16 1.82 -11.02 7.07
N GLU A 17 3.14 -11.08 6.83
CA GLU A 17 4.08 -11.73 7.75
C GLU A 17 4.11 -11.06 9.12
N ILE A 18 4.07 -9.73 9.16
CA ILE A 18 4.02 -8.95 10.40
C ILE A 18 2.74 -9.26 11.16
N THR A 19 1.58 -9.25 10.50
CA THR A 19 0.29 -9.59 11.12
C THR A 19 0.33 -10.98 11.73
N ARG A 20 0.79 -11.99 10.97
CA ARG A 20 0.94 -13.36 11.49
C ARG A 20 1.85 -13.45 12.71
N LYS A 21 2.94 -12.66 12.75
CA LYS A 21 3.85 -12.61 13.90
C LYS A 21 3.21 -11.93 15.10
N LEU A 22 2.48 -10.83 14.90
CA LEU A 22 1.80 -10.13 15.99
C LEU A 22 0.64 -10.93 16.59
N GLU A 23 0.04 -11.85 15.82
CA GLU A 23 -0.96 -12.80 16.29
C GLU A 23 -0.34 -13.96 17.11
N ASP A 24 0.97 -14.18 16.99
CA ASP A 24 1.68 -15.20 17.75
C ASP A 24 1.99 -14.67 19.16
N ASN A 25 1.43 -15.33 20.17
CA ASN A 25 1.60 -14.98 21.59
C ASN A 25 3.04 -15.15 22.11
N SER A 26 3.97 -15.66 21.30
CA SER A 26 5.40 -15.78 21.64
C SER A 26 6.20 -14.51 21.37
N VAL A 27 5.63 -13.51 20.70
CA VAL A 27 6.33 -12.25 20.39
C VAL A 27 6.35 -11.33 21.61
N GLY A 28 7.55 -10.95 22.04
CA GLY A 28 7.74 -10.01 23.15
C GLY A 28 7.24 -8.60 22.84
N LEU A 29 6.99 -7.80 23.88
CA LEU A 29 6.47 -6.44 23.76
C LEU A 29 7.36 -5.53 22.89
N GLU A 30 8.67 -5.54 23.11
CA GLU A 30 9.61 -4.68 22.35
C GLU A 30 9.55 -5.02 20.85
N THR A 31 9.64 -6.30 20.51
CA THR A 31 9.53 -6.77 19.12
C THR A 31 8.16 -6.45 18.52
N SER A 32 7.08 -6.53 19.30
CA SER A 32 5.73 -6.17 18.84
C SER A 32 5.65 -4.69 18.44
N VAL A 33 6.28 -3.81 19.22
CA VAL A 33 6.33 -2.37 18.91
C VAL A 33 7.14 -2.09 17.65
N GLU A 34 8.25 -2.81 17.43
CA GLU A 34 9.05 -2.68 16.21
C GLU A 34 8.30 -3.17 14.97
N LEU A 35 7.68 -4.34 15.06
CA LEU A 35 6.85 -4.92 14.00
C LEU A 35 5.67 -4.01 13.65
N TYR A 36 5.03 -3.40 14.65
CA TYR A 36 3.94 -2.45 14.44
C TYR A 36 4.41 -1.21 13.66
N LYS A 37 5.57 -0.62 14.03
CA LYS A 37 6.15 0.52 13.31
C LYS A 37 6.47 0.15 11.85
N GLU A 38 7.09 -1.02 11.65
CA GLU A 38 7.37 -1.53 10.31
C GLU A 38 6.06 -1.69 9.50
N GLY A 39 5.03 -2.27 10.11
CA GLY A 39 3.71 -2.44 9.48
C GLY A 39 3.07 -1.11 9.07
N MET A 40 3.18 -0.07 9.91
CA MET A 40 2.67 1.26 9.58
C MET A 40 3.37 1.91 8.39
N ASP A 41 4.69 1.73 8.26
CA ASP A 41 5.42 2.27 7.12
C ASP A 41 5.13 1.49 5.83
N LEU A 42 4.98 0.16 5.92
CA LEU A 42 4.53 -0.67 4.80
C LEU A 42 3.12 -0.31 4.34
N LEU A 43 2.20 -0.05 5.28
CA LEU A 43 0.84 0.39 4.98
C LEU A 43 0.84 1.70 4.18
N LYS A 44 1.66 2.68 4.59
CA LYS A 44 1.80 3.95 3.84
C LYS A 44 2.31 3.70 2.42
N ILE A 45 3.27 2.79 2.24
CA ILE A 45 3.81 2.43 0.92
C ILE A 45 2.71 1.80 0.06
N CYS A 46 1.95 0.85 0.61
CA CYS A 46 0.84 0.19 -0.08
C CYS A 46 -0.22 1.20 -0.52
N SER A 47 -0.70 2.04 0.40
CA SER A 47 -1.70 3.07 0.10
C SER A 47 -1.22 4.08 -0.94
N GLY A 48 0.06 4.48 -0.85
CA GLY A 48 0.67 5.37 -1.85
C GLY A 48 0.67 4.76 -3.25
N LYS A 49 1.07 3.49 -3.38
CA LYS A 49 1.08 2.79 -4.66
C LYS A 49 -0.31 2.57 -5.24
N LEU A 50 -1.30 2.26 -4.39
CA LEU A 50 -2.69 2.14 -4.82
C LEU A 50 -3.23 3.48 -5.34
N SER A 51 -2.94 4.59 -4.65
CA SER A 51 -3.32 5.93 -5.12
C SER A 51 -2.64 6.30 -6.45
N GLU A 52 -1.38 5.92 -6.66
CA GLU A 52 -0.70 6.12 -7.95
C GLU A 52 -1.34 5.29 -9.07
N ALA A 53 -1.70 4.04 -8.80
CA ALA A 53 -2.38 3.15 -9.74
C ALA A 53 -3.77 3.69 -10.10
N GLU A 54 -4.55 4.11 -9.10
CA GLU A 54 -5.86 4.72 -9.28
C GLU A 54 -5.80 5.98 -10.16
N LYS A 55 -4.86 6.90 -9.88
CA LYS A 55 -4.62 8.09 -10.72
C LYS A 55 -4.25 7.72 -12.15
N THR A 56 -3.49 6.64 -12.33
CA THR A 56 -3.09 6.17 -13.67
C THR A 56 -4.30 5.63 -14.41
N ILE A 57 -5.12 4.82 -13.76
CA ILE A 57 -6.37 4.30 -14.32
C ILE A 57 -7.31 5.46 -14.68
N TYR A 58 -7.49 6.43 -13.77
CA TYR A 58 -8.33 7.61 -14.02
C TYR A 58 -7.92 8.39 -15.28
N LYS A 59 -6.60 8.58 -15.48
CA LYS A 59 -6.08 9.22 -16.70
C LYS A 59 -6.27 8.38 -17.96
N LEU A 60 -6.30 7.05 -17.84
CA LEU A 60 -6.48 6.11 -18.95
C LEU A 60 -7.95 5.89 -19.31
N THR A 61 -8.89 6.08 -18.38
CA THR A 61 -10.35 6.08 -18.61
C THR A 61 -10.83 7.33 -19.38
N GLN A 62 -9.94 7.89 -20.20
CA GLN A 62 -10.27 8.71 -21.36
C GLN A 62 -11.29 7.92 -22.21
N LYS A 63 -12.42 8.56 -22.52
CA LYS A 63 -13.55 7.91 -23.18
C LYS A 63 -13.17 7.35 -24.56
N ALA A 64 -13.96 6.39 -25.04
CA ALA A 64 -13.85 5.84 -26.39
C ALA A 64 -14.02 6.87 -27.53
N ASP A 65 -14.35 8.14 -27.22
CA ASP A 65 -14.43 9.27 -28.15
C ASP A 65 -13.23 10.25 -28.08
N GLY A 66 -12.24 9.99 -27.22
CA GLY A 66 -11.05 10.83 -27.02
C GLY A 66 -11.21 11.99 -26.03
N SER A 67 -12.36 12.12 -25.35
CA SER A 67 -12.59 13.14 -24.31
C SER A 67 -12.30 12.63 -22.89
N PHE A 68 -11.95 13.56 -22.00
CA PHE A 68 -11.77 13.31 -20.57
C PHE A 68 -13.00 13.86 -19.82
N GLU A 69 -13.64 13.05 -18.97
CA GLU A 69 -14.58 13.55 -17.96
C GLU A 69 -13.99 13.34 -16.57
N GLU A 70 -13.95 14.41 -15.80
CA GLU A 70 -13.62 14.34 -14.38
C GLU A 70 -14.92 14.11 -13.59
N THR A 71 -15.18 12.88 -13.19
CA THR A 71 -16.11 12.64 -12.06
C THR A 71 -15.27 12.48 -10.80
N PRO A 72 -15.56 13.23 -9.72
CA PRO A 72 -15.01 12.94 -8.41
C PRO A 72 -15.48 11.54 -8.02
N LEU A 73 -14.56 10.70 -7.54
CA LEU A 73 -14.96 9.53 -6.76
C LEU A 73 -15.58 10.07 -5.49
N ASP A 74 -16.85 9.76 -5.24
CA ASP A 74 -17.52 10.04 -3.97
C ASP A 74 -16.66 9.46 -2.83
N THR A 75 -15.85 10.30 -2.21
CA THR A 75 -15.28 10.05 -0.90
C THR A 75 -16.37 10.40 0.10
N GLU A 76 -17.18 9.42 0.49
CA GLU A 76 -17.93 9.48 1.76
C GLU A 76 -16.96 9.44 2.95
#